data_AF-A0A377D7Z3-F1
#
_entry.id   AF-A0A377D7Z3-F1
#
_cell.length_a   1.000
_cell.length_b   1.000
_cell.length_c   1.000
_cell.angle_alpha   90.00
_cell.angle_beta   90.00
_cell.angle_gamma   90.00
#
_symmetry.space_group_name_H-M   'P 1'
#
loop_
_entity.id
_entity.type
_entity.pdbx_description
1 polymer ?
#
loop_
_entity_poly.entity_id
_entity_poly.type
_entity_poly.pdbx_seq_one_letter_code
_entity_poly.pdbx_strand_id
1 'polypeptide(L)' 'MDIGLNYQILPDTLINFAVLNVTDRKSEDIDTIDGNWQVDEGRRYWANVRVSF' A
#
# COMPACT_ATOMS: atom_id res chain seq x y z
N MET A 1 2.34 -7.16 -5.64
CA MET A 1 2.91 -6.17 -6.57
C MET A 1 2.28 -4.83 -6.26
N ASP A 2 3.09 -3.80 -6.08
CA ASP A 2 2.64 -2.49 -5.63
C ASP A 2 3.01 -1.43 -6.66
N ILE A 3 2.14 -0.43 -6.83
CA ILE A 3 2.35 0.68 -7.76
C ILE A 3 2.15 1.98 -7.00
N GLY A 4 3.10 2.90 -7.12
CA GLY A 4 3.05 4.23 -6.52
C GLY A 4 3.19 5.33 -7.56
N LEU A 5 2.53 6.46 -7.29
CA LEU A 5 2.61 7.71 -8.04
C LEU A 5 2.87 8.85 -7.07
N ASN A 6 3.85 9.68 -7.40
CA ASN A 6 4.16 10.90 -6.68
C ASN A 6 4.04 12.08 -7.64
N TYR A 7 3.34 13.13 -7.23
CA TYR A 7 3.15 14.33 -8.03
C TYR A 7 3.36 15.58 -7.19
N GLN A 8 4.21 16.48 -7.68
CA GLN A 8 4.45 17.78 -7.07
C GLN A 8 3.42 18.77 -7.60
N ILE A 9 2.56 19.26 -6.71
CA ILE A 9 1.52 20.23 -7.08
C ILE A 9 2.02 21.65 -6.91
N LEU A 10 2.75 21.90 -5.82
CA LEU A 10 3.41 23.16 -5.53
C LEU A 10 4.87 22.89 -5.15
N PRO A 11 5.76 23.89 -5.18
CA PRO A 11 7.16 23.74 -4.77
C PRO A 11 7.30 23.00 -3.43
N ASP A 12 6.37 23.26 -2.51
CA ASP A 12 6.41 22.76 -1.15
C ASP A 12 5.38 21.65 -0.85
N THR A 13 4.58 21.26 -1.84
CA THR A 13 3.47 20.31 -1.67
C THR A 13 3.57 19.13 -2.62
N LEU A 14 3.70 17.94 -2.05
CA LEU A 14 3.71 16.66 -2.73
C LEU A 14 2.46 15.87 -2.40
N ILE A 15 1.86 15.27 -3.43
CA ILE A 15 0.85 14.22 -3.27
C ILE A 15 1.47 12.88 -3.63
N ASN A 16 1.25 11.91 -2.77
CA ASN A 16 1.65 10.53 -2.96
C ASN A 16 0.39 9.66 -3.00
N PHE A 17 0.27 8.83 -4.02
CA PHE A 17 -0.79 7.85 -4.15
C PHE A 17 -0.16 6.48 -4.42
N ALA A 18 -0.65 5.44 -3.76
CA ALA A 18 -0.18 4.08 -4.02
C ALA A 18 -1.34 3.09 -4.00
N VAL A 19 -1.23 2.10 -4.88
CA VAL A 19 -2.05 0.89 -4.86
C VAL A 19 -1.14 -0.25 -4.44
N LEU A 20 -1.41 -0.80 -3.27
CA LEU A 20 -0.71 -1.96 -2.73
C LEU A 20 -1.48 -3.21 -3.13
N ASN A 21 -0.76 -4.28 -3.43
CA ASN A 21 -1.32 -5.55 -3.87
C ASN A 21 -2.26 -5.40 -5.09
N VAL A 22 -1.74 -4.81 -6.17
CA VAL A 22 -2.46 -4.61 -7.45
C VAL A 22 -3.00 -5.90 -8.02
N THR A 23 -2.31 -7.02 -7.79
CA THR A 23 -2.74 -8.35 -8.24
C THR A 23 -3.81 -8.97 -7.34
N ASP A 24 -4.18 -8.32 -6.23
CA ASP A 24 -5.11 -8.79 -5.19
C ASP A 24 -4.87 -10.26 -4.78
N ARG A 25 -3.60 -10.63 -4.70
CA ARG A 25 -3.21 -11.97 -4.27
C ARG A 25 -3.35 -12.04 -2.76
N LYS A 26 -4.00 -13.08 -2.28
CA LYS A 26 -4.03 -13.44 -0.88
C LYS A 26 -3.22 -14.71 -0.74
N SER A 27 -2.30 -14.77 0.23
CA SER A 27 -1.66 -16.02 0.60
C SER A 27 -2.73 -17.09 0.84
N GLU A 28 -2.58 -18.26 0.23
CA GLU A 28 -3.58 -19.34 0.28
C GLU A 28 -3.57 -20.06 1.62
N ASP A 29 -2.52 -19.94 2.42
CA ASP A 29 -2.39 -20.67 3.67
C ASP A 29 -2.28 -19.75 4.89
N ILE A 30 -3.28 -19.85 5.76
CA ILE A 30 -3.10 -19.62 7.20
C ILE A 30 -2.29 -20.82 7.68
N ASP A 31 -1.02 -20.62 8.00
CA ASP A 31 -0.22 -21.65 8.63
C ASP A 31 -0.77 -21.88 10.06
N THR A 32 -1.60 -22.91 10.19
CA THR A 32 -2.20 -23.31 11.47
C THR A 32 -1.22 -24.09 12.36
N ILE A 33 -0.03 -24.41 11.86
CA ILE A 33 0.99 -25.20 12.56
C ILE A 33 1.99 -24.26 13.26
N ASP A 34 2.44 -23.18 12.60
CA ASP A 34 3.41 -22.21 13.15
C ASP A 34 2.80 -20.85 13.57
N GLY A 35 1.47 -20.73 13.54
CA GLY A 35 0.76 -19.67 14.26
C GLY A 35 0.75 -18.30 13.57
N ASN A 36 0.95 -18.24 12.25
CA ASN A 36 0.66 -17.00 11.52
C ASN A 36 -0.83 -16.97 11.13
N TRP A 37 -1.64 -16.42 12.03
CA TRP A 37 -3.08 -16.18 11.83
C TRP A 37 -3.37 -14.86 11.12
N GLN A 38 -2.33 -14.13 10.69
CA GLN A 38 -2.50 -12.88 9.99
C GLN A 38 -2.96 -13.18 8.55
N VAL A 39 -4.24 -12.91 8.29
CA VAL A 39 -4.81 -12.94 6.95
C VAL A 39 -4.03 -11.97 6.08
N ASP A 40 -3.48 -12.48 4.98
CA ASP A 40 -2.76 -11.65 4.03
C ASP A 40 -3.72 -10.58 3.47
N GLU A 41 -3.21 -9.36 3.46
CA GLU A 41 -4.05 -8.19 3.28
C GLU A 41 -4.30 -7.97 1.78
N GLY A 42 -5.58 -7.91 1.39
CA GLY A 42 -5.98 -7.70 -0.01
C GLY A 42 -5.55 -6.33 -0.56
N ARG A 43 -6.00 -5.99 -1.76
CA ARG A 43 -5.66 -4.70 -2.39
C ARG A 43 -5.98 -3.51 -1.50
N ARG A 44 -5.03 -2.59 -1.38
CA ARG A 44 -5.17 -1.35 -0.59
C ARG A 44 -4.85 -0.13 -1.41
N TYR A 45 -5.51 0.95 -1.04
CA TYR A 45 -5.30 2.27 -1.60
C TYR A 45 -4.71 3.15 -0.49
N TRP A 46 -3.63 3.83 -0.82
CA TRP A 46 -2.96 4.75 0.08
C TRP A 46 -2.84 6.10 -0.59
N ALA A 47 -3.18 7.16 0.14
CA ALA A 47 -3.04 8.53 -0.31
C ALA A 47 -2.44 9.37 0.82
N ASN A 48 -1.43 10.18 0.49
CA ASN A 48 -0.77 11.07 1.43
C ASN A 48 -0.51 12.43 0.78
N VAL A 49 -0.56 13.47 1.60
CA VAL A 49 -0.12 14.82 1.25
C VAL A 49 1.03 15.19 2.19
N ARG A 50 2.15 15.61 1.62
CA ARG A 50 3.29 16.15 2.35
C ARG A 50 3.46 17.62 2.02
N VAL A 51 3.48 18.46 3.04
CA VAL A 51 3.77 19.89 2.96
C VAL A 51 5.09 20.12 3.70
N SER A 52 6.03 20.85 3.07
CA SER A 52 7.29 21.28 3.67
C SER A 52 7.33 22.81 3.78
N PHE A 53 8.11 23.38 4.69
CA PHE A 53 8.27 24.82 4.86
C PHE A 53 9.71 25.17 5.19
#